data_AF-A0A1Q6YAI1-F1
#
_entry.id   AF-A0A1Q6YAI1-F1
#
_cell.length_a   1.000
_cell.length_b   1.000
_cell.length_c   1.000
_cell.angle_alpha   90.00
_cell.angle_beta   90.00
_cell.angle_gamma   90.00
#
_symmetry.space_group_name_H-M   'P 1'
#
loop_
_entity.id
_entity.type
_entity.pdbx_description
1 polymer ?
#
loop_
_entity_poly.entity_id
_entity_poly.type
_entity_poly.pdbx_seq_one_letter_code
_entity_poly.pdbx_strand_id
1 'polypeptide(L)'
;MLETRRMFVLAMAGAAGFLAAEESRLVGQYPPTPPPPPQPAETPNPAEMHSNPRAAAAARRARMQQNEKEFRDGVERLYQLTSELREEVQKTTTTEVLSVHMVKKTEEIERLAKLLKNKAKGG
;
A
#
# COMPACT_ATOMS: atom_id res chain seq x y z
N MET A 1 -19.37 29.26 -29.42
CA MET A 1 -18.09 28.58 -29.10
C MET A 1 -18.32 27.54 -27.98
N LEU A 2 -19.17 26.54 -28.23
CA LEU A 2 -19.61 25.53 -27.26
C LEU A 2 -19.59 24.10 -27.86
N GLU A 3 -18.76 23.87 -28.88
CA GLU A 3 -18.88 22.65 -29.74
C GLU A 3 -17.59 21.85 -29.87
N THR A 4 -16.56 22.12 -29.06
CA THR A 4 -15.24 21.46 -29.21
C THR A 4 -14.91 20.49 -28.08
N ARG A 5 -15.79 20.28 -27.10
CA ARG A 5 -15.53 19.41 -25.94
C ARG A 5 -16.28 18.08 -25.92
N ARG A 6 -17.16 17.83 -26.89
CA ARG A 6 -17.98 16.59 -26.98
C ARG A 6 -17.46 15.53 -27.96
N MET A 7 -16.36 15.81 -28.67
CA MET A 7 -15.78 14.89 -29.67
C MET A 7 -14.48 14.20 -29.21
N PHE A 8 -14.17 14.21 -27.91
CA PHE A 8 -12.95 13.56 -27.39
C PHE A 8 -13.23 12.38 -26.43
N VAL A 9 -14.48 11.96 -26.27
CA VAL A 9 -14.86 10.83 -25.39
C VAL A 9 -15.43 9.65 -26.18
N LEU A 10 -15.23 9.58 -27.50
CA LEU A 10 -15.87 8.57 -28.36
C LEU A 10 -14.92 7.70 -29.18
N ALA A 11 -13.77 7.29 -28.63
CA ALA A 11 -12.97 6.24 -29.26
C ALA A 11 -12.11 5.51 -28.23
N MET A 12 -12.58 4.35 -27.74
CA MET A 12 -11.78 3.14 -27.50
C MET A 12 -12.73 2.00 -27.10
N ALA A 13 -13.40 1.42 -28.10
CA ALA A 13 -14.16 0.18 -27.96
C ALA A 13 -13.66 -0.81 -29.03
N GLY A 14 -13.28 -2.02 -28.61
CA GLY A 14 -13.00 -3.11 -29.55
C GLY A 14 -11.99 -4.14 -29.05
N ALA A 15 -12.38 -4.95 -28.07
CA ALA A 15 -11.71 -6.21 -27.75
C ALA A 15 -12.66 -7.37 -28.14
N ALA A 16 -12.31 -8.14 -29.18
CA ALA A 16 -12.86 -9.47 -29.47
C ALA A 16 -12.09 -10.15 -30.62
N GLY A 17 -11.84 -11.46 -30.50
CA GLY A 17 -11.34 -12.32 -31.59
C GLY A 17 -10.21 -13.25 -31.12
N PHE A 18 -10.47 -14.31 -30.36
CA PHE A 18 -10.79 -15.68 -30.82
C PHE A 18 -9.72 -16.39 -31.68
N LEU A 19 -9.11 -17.40 -31.04
CA LEU A 19 -8.68 -18.73 -31.50
C LEU A 19 -7.64 -18.93 -32.63
N ALA A 20 -6.60 -19.67 -32.22
CA ALA A 20 -6.02 -20.85 -32.86
C ALA A 20 -5.34 -20.69 -34.22
N ALA A 21 -4.00 -20.65 -34.19
CA ALA A 21 -3.16 -21.12 -35.28
C ALA A 21 -2.35 -22.31 -34.77
N GLU A 22 -2.57 -23.45 -35.41
CA GLU A 22 -1.92 -24.74 -35.16
C GLU A 22 -0.42 -24.67 -35.45
N GLU A 23 0.41 -25.06 -34.49
CA GLU A 23 1.77 -25.54 -34.79
C GLU A 23 1.76 -27.07 -34.79
N SER A 24 1.80 -27.61 -36.00
CA SER A 24 2.08 -28.98 -36.35
C SER A 24 3.37 -29.47 -35.69
N ARG A 25 3.25 -30.26 -34.62
CA ARG A 25 4.36 -31.07 -34.08
C ARG A 25 4.00 -32.55 -34.13
N LEU A 26 4.43 -33.15 -35.24
CA LEU A 26 4.96 -34.50 -35.42
C LEU A 26 4.64 -35.51 -34.30
N VAL A 27 3.70 -36.41 -34.61
CA VAL A 27 3.46 -37.66 -33.89
C VAL A 27 4.71 -38.54 -34.00
N GLY A 28 5.49 -38.62 -32.93
CA GLY A 28 6.48 -39.66 -32.67
C GLY A 28 5.96 -40.55 -31.56
N GLN A 29 5.64 -41.81 -31.88
CA GLN A 29 5.16 -42.81 -30.93
C GLN A 29 6.28 -43.22 -29.98
N TYR A 30 6.13 -42.93 -28.68
CA TYR A 30 6.88 -43.58 -27.60
C TYR A 30 5.91 -44.40 -26.74
N PRO A 31 6.27 -45.63 -26.31
CA PRO A 31 5.43 -46.43 -25.44
C PRO A 31 5.28 -45.77 -24.05
N PRO A 32 4.10 -45.86 -23.41
CA PRO A 32 3.86 -45.22 -22.11
C PRO A 32 4.65 -45.93 -21.01
N THR A 33 5.50 -45.20 -20.30
CA THR A 33 6.04 -45.62 -19.00
C THR A 33 4.96 -45.45 -17.93
N PRO A 34 4.80 -46.41 -16.99
CA PRO A 34 3.84 -46.28 -15.89
C PRO A 34 4.28 -45.14 -14.94
N PRO A 35 3.35 -44.37 -14.38
CA PRO A 35 3.69 -43.31 -13.44
C PRO A 35 4.30 -43.90 -12.15
N PRO A 36 5.26 -43.19 -11.52
CA PRO A 36 5.80 -43.59 -10.23
C PRO A 36 4.72 -43.56 -9.13
N PRO A 37 4.82 -44.40 -8.08
CA PRO A 37 3.87 -44.40 -6.99
C PRO A 37 3.84 -43.03 -6.28
N PRO A 38 2.68 -42.57 -5.81
CA PRO A 38 2.58 -41.30 -5.12
C PRO A 38 3.45 -41.33 -3.85
N GLN A 39 4.37 -40.37 -3.76
CA GLN A 39 5.12 -40.14 -2.52
C GLN A 39 4.13 -39.75 -1.42
N PRO A 40 4.30 -40.23 -0.18
CA PRO A 40 3.50 -39.76 0.94
C PRO A 40 3.67 -38.24 1.03
N ALA A 41 2.57 -37.51 0.86
CA ALA A 41 2.58 -36.10 1.17
C ALA A 41 2.84 -35.98 2.67
N GLU A 42 4.05 -35.60 3.06
CA GLU A 42 4.29 -35.02 4.37
C GLU A 42 3.58 -33.67 4.40
N THR A 43 2.25 -33.70 4.53
CA THR A 43 1.48 -32.53 4.90
C THR A 43 1.82 -32.29 6.36
N PRO A 44 2.54 -31.20 6.71
CA PRO A 44 2.77 -30.88 8.11
C PRO A 44 1.40 -30.75 8.78
N ASN A 45 1.22 -31.48 9.89
CA ASN A 45 -0.03 -31.46 10.63
C ASN A 45 -0.33 -30.00 11.03
N PRO A 46 -1.48 -29.41 10.66
CA PRO A 46 -1.82 -28.02 11.01
C PRO A 46 -1.79 -27.74 12.52
N ALA A 47 -1.88 -28.79 13.34
CA ALA A 47 -1.75 -28.73 14.79
C ALA A 47 -0.31 -28.47 15.30
N GLU A 48 0.75 -28.70 14.50
CA GLU A 48 2.12 -28.38 14.91
C GLU A 48 2.47 -26.90 14.69
N MET A 49 1.60 -26.16 14.00
CA MET A 49 1.70 -24.73 13.79
C MET A 49 1.20 -23.90 15.00
N HIS A 50 1.13 -24.52 16.19
CA HIS A 50 0.89 -23.80 17.43
C HIS A 50 2.10 -22.91 17.73
N SER A 51 1.96 -21.66 17.31
CA SER A 51 2.90 -20.57 17.55
C SER A 51 3.33 -20.59 19.01
N ASN A 52 4.63 -20.76 19.27
CA ASN A 52 5.19 -20.67 20.61
C ASN A 52 4.66 -19.38 21.28
N PRO A 53 3.85 -19.48 22.36
CA PRO A 53 3.20 -18.31 22.97
C PRO A 53 4.21 -17.27 23.45
N ARG A 54 5.44 -17.71 23.79
CA ARG A 54 6.56 -16.81 24.11
C ARG A 54 7.04 -16.01 22.91
N ALA A 55 7.07 -16.61 21.72
CA ALA A 55 7.44 -15.93 20.48
C ALA A 55 6.36 -14.92 20.07
N ALA A 56 5.08 -15.27 20.20
CA ALA A 56 3.97 -14.34 19.96
C ALA A 56 3.99 -13.13 20.93
N ALA A 57 4.26 -13.37 22.22
CA ALA A 57 4.41 -12.30 23.21
C ALA A 57 5.61 -11.39 22.93
N ALA A 58 6.75 -11.95 22.50
CA ALA A 58 7.93 -11.18 22.11
C ALA A 58 7.65 -10.31 20.87
N ALA A 59 6.99 -10.87 19.84
CA ALA A 59 6.60 -10.14 18.64
C ALA A 59 5.64 -8.99 18.96
N ARG A 60 4.67 -9.20 19.87
CA ARG A 60 3.77 -8.14 20.34
C ARG A 60 4.52 -7.00 21.04
N ARG A 61 5.47 -7.32 21.92
CA ARG A 61 6.31 -6.32 22.59
C ARG A 61 7.15 -5.52 21.59
N ALA A 62 7.76 -6.19 20.61
CA ALA A 62 8.54 -5.52 19.58
C ALA A 62 7.69 -4.53 18.76
N ARG A 63 6.47 -4.93 18.37
CA ARG A 63 5.53 -4.01 17.68
C ARG A 63 5.13 -2.82 18.54
N MET A 64 4.91 -3.01 19.84
CA MET A 64 4.60 -1.91 20.76
C MET A 64 5.74 -0.89 20.86
N GLN A 65 6.98 -1.38 21.00
CA GLN A 65 8.17 -0.51 21.05
C GLN A 65 8.38 0.25 19.74
N GLN A 66 8.16 -0.41 18.60
CA GLN A 66 8.21 0.24 17.30
C GLN A 66 7.13 1.34 17.18
N ASN A 67 5.88 1.03 17.55
CA ASN A 67 4.79 2.01 17.53
C ASN A 67 5.10 3.23 18.42
N GLU A 68 5.68 3.01 19.60
CA GLU A 68 6.08 4.08 20.51
C GLU A 68 7.18 4.98 19.91
N LYS A 69 8.19 4.37 19.29
CA LYS A 69 9.25 5.12 18.59
C LYS A 69 8.66 5.95 17.45
N GLU A 70 7.87 5.32 16.58
CA GLU A 70 7.25 6.02 15.44
C GLU A 70 6.28 7.12 15.89
N PHE A 71 5.60 6.93 17.03
CA PHE A 71 4.75 7.97 17.61
C PHE A 71 5.58 9.18 18.05
N ARG A 72 6.71 8.97 18.74
CA ARG A 72 7.62 10.06 19.12
C ARG A 72 8.17 10.80 17.91
N ASP A 73 8.68 10.04 16.93
CA ASP A 73 9.24 10.61 15.70
C ASP A 73 8.17 11.44 14.95
N GLY A 74 6.91 10.96 14.94
CA GLY A 74 5.80 11.69 14.35
C GLY A 74 5.39 12.95 15.12
N VAL A 75 5.47 12.96 16.46
CA VAL A 75 5.24 14.18 17.26
C VAL A 75 6.31 15.23 16.97
N GLU A 76 7.58 14.83 16.86
CA GLU A 76 8.66 15.75 16.49
C GLU A 76 8.44 16.36 15.10
N ARG A 77 8.04 15.53 14.12
CA ARG A 77 7.69 15.99 12.78
C ARG A 77 6.50 16.96 12.79
N LEU A 78 5.50 16.72 13.65
CA LEU A 78 4.35 17.60 13.81
C LEU A 78 4.76 18.97 14.35
N TYR A 79 5.66 18.99 15.35
CA TYR A 79 6.23 20.21 15.89
C TYR A 79 6.98 21.00 14.81
N GLN A 80 7.82 20.33 14.02
CA GLN A 80 8.57 20.95 12.93
C GLN A 80 7.65 21.60 11.89
N LEU A 81 6.67 20.86 11.35
CA LEU A 81 5.75 21.38 10.34
C LEU A 81 4.93 22.57 10.85
N THR A 82 4.49 22.50 12.10
CA THR A 82 3.73 23.59 12.73
C THR A 82 4.59 24.84 12.92
N SER A 83 5.87 24.65 13.27
CA SER A 83 6.84 25.74 13.41
C SER A 83 7.12 26.41 12.07
N GLU A 84 7.32 25.63 11.00
CA GLU A 84 7.49 26.14 9.65
C GLU A 84 6.26 26.91 9.15
N LEU A 85 5.06 26.37 9.37
CA LEU A 85 3.82 27.06 9.02
C LEU A 85 3.71 28.39 9.75
N ARG A 86 4.01 28.43 11.05
CA ARG A 86 4.03 29.67 11.84
C ARG A 86 4.99 30.69 11.26
N GLU A 87 6.20 30.27 10.88
CA GLU A 87 7.17 31.17 10.24
C GLU A 87 6.67 31.72 8.89
N GLU A 88 6.06 30.88 8.07
CA GLU A 88 5.48 31.30 6.78
C GLU A 88 4.34 32.30 6.96
N VAL A 89 3.48 32.08 7.96
CA VAL A 89 2.44 33.05 8.33
C VAL A 89 3.06 34.38 8.74
N GLN A 90 4.13 34.36 9.55
CA GLN A 90 4.80 35.59 10.00
C GLN A 90 5.51 36.35 8.87
N LYS A 91 6.02 35.63 7.87
CA LYS A 91 6.66 36.22 6.68
C LYS A 91 5.64 36.73 5.67
N THR A 92 4.39 36.29 5.74
CA THR A 92 3.34 36.68 4.79
C THR A 92 2.79 38.06 5.16
N THR A 93 3.21 39.08 4.42
CA THR A 93 2.84 40.50 4.65
C THR A 93 1.40 40.82 4.23
N THR A 94 0.82 40.04 3.31
CA THR A 94 -0.51 40.29 2.76
C THR A 94 -1.57 39.48 3.52
N THR A 95 -2.51 40.16 4.17
CA THR A 95 -3.56 39.58 5.02
C THR A 95 -4.65 38.82 4.24
N GLU A 96 -4.70 39.02 2.92
CA GLU A 96 -5.85 38.64 2.10
C GLU A 96 -5.75 37.25 1.45
N VAL A 97 -4.54 36.70 1.24
CA VAL A 97 -4.36 35.43 0.52
C VAL A 97 -3.25 34.58 1.13
N LEU A 98 -3.62 33.43 1.71
CA LEU A 98 -2.67 32.40 2.13
C LEU A 98 -2.08 31.70 0.89
N SER A 99 -0.77 31.42 0.93
CA SER A 99 -0.12 30.74 -0.18
C SER A 99 -0.61 29.29 -0.30
N VAL A 100 -0.64 28.75 -1.53
CA VAL A 100 -0.95 27.32 -1.79
C VAL A 100 -0.02 26.40 -1.00
N HIS A 101 1.23 26.84 -0.77
CA HIS A 101 2.20 26.09 0.02
C HIS A 101 1.76 25.94 1.48
N MET A 102 1.26 27.00 2.11
CA MET A 102 0.76 26.97 3.49
C MET A 102 -0.45 26.04 3.62
N VAL A 103 -1.36 26.03 2.63
CA VAL A 103 -2.49 25.10 2.61
C VAL A 103 -2.01 23.64 2.52
N LYS A 104 -0.99 23.36 1.70
CA LYS A 104 -0.41 22.01 1.66
C LYS A 104 0.23 21.61 2.99
N LYS A 105 0.88 22.53 3.70
CA LYS A 105 1.44 22.26 5.03
C LYS A 105 0.35 21.96 6.05
N THR A 106 -0.75 22.69 6.05
CA THR A 106 -1.86 22.40 6.96
C THR A 106 -2.48 21.02 6.69
N GLU A 107 -2.60 20.62 5.42
CA GLU A 107 -3.02 19.26 5.06
C GLU A 107 -2.04 18.17 5.56
N GLU A 108 -0.73 18.41 5.45
CA GLU A 108 0.28 17.47 5.96
C GLU A 108 0.20 17.34 7.49
N ILE A 109 0.05 18.46 8.20
CA ILE A 109 -0.18 18.51 9.65
C ILE A 109 -1.44 17.71 10.02
N GLU A 110 -2.55 17.90 9.30
CA GLU A 110 -3.80 17.18 9.57
C GLU A 110 -3.62 15.66 9.38
N ARG A 111 -2.98 15.23 8.28
CA ARG A 111 -2.72 13.81 8.02
C ARG A 111 -1.85 13.19 9.11
N LEU A 112 -0.78 13.88 9.51
CA LEU A 112 0.12 13.41 10.54
C LEU A 112 -0.59 13.32 11.90
N ALA A 113 -1.38 14.33 12.26
CA ALA A 113 -2.18 14.31 13.49
C ALA A 113 -3.18 13.14 13.51
N LYS A 114 -3.84 12.86 12.39
CA LYS A 114 -4.74 11.69 12.24
C LYS A 114 -3.99 10.37 12.40
N LEU A 115 -2.81 10.25 11.80
CA LEU A 115 -1.96 9.06 11.94
C LEU A 115 -1.53 8.84 13.40
N LEU A 116 -1.08 9.89 14.09
CA LEU A 116 -0.69 9.84 15.50
C LEU A 116 -1.88 9.43 16.39
N LYS A 117 -3.06 10.01 16.17
CA LYS A 117 -4.29 9.61 16.87
C LYS A 117 -4.59 8.12 16.68
N ASN A 118 -4.41 7.58 15.48
CA ASN A 118 -4.64 6.16 15.22
C ASN A 118 -3.60 5.28 15.91
N LYS A 119 -2.31 5.66 15.88
CA LYS A 119 -1.23 4.97 16.60
C LYS A 119 -1.45 4.98 18.12
N ALA A 120 -1.88 6.10 18.69
CA ALA A 120 -2.15 6.23 20.13
C ALA A 120 -3.27 5.29 20.62
N LYS A 121 -4.23 4.94 19.75
CA LYS A 121 -5.29 3.98 20.08
C LYS A 121 -4.83 2.51 20.07
N GLY A 122 -3.55 2.25 19.80
CA GLY A 122 -3.02 0.90 19.70
C GLY A 122 -3.24 0.26 18.34
N GLY A 123 -3.25 1.07 17.27
CA GLY A 123 -3.25 0.59 15.89
C GLY A 123 -2.09 -0.35 15.58
#